data_AF-S9QWL7-F1
#
_entry.id   AF-S9QWL7-F1
#
_cell.length_a   1.000
_cell.length_b   1.000
_cell.length_c   1.000
_cell.angle_alpha   90.00
_cell.angle_beta   90.00
_cell.angle_gamma   90.00
#
_symmetry.space_group_name_H-M   'P 1'
#
loop_
_entity.id
_entity.type
_entity.pdbx_description
1 polymer ?
#
loop_
_entity_poly.entity_id
_entity_poly.type
_entity_poly.pdbx_seq_one_letter_code
_entity_poly.pdbx_strand_id
1 'polypeptide(L)'
;MISLDISSLAQWYAKLPNDFQKAIKSDLPDPDREDLKALSTKLAETELADLKTLLEGSTEELRALGRIGRIRLLAAITAKTYPYQVKVFKEITEAEDSEGGGHSETQVLFIEDIKAFNEAVAARVYTSNLDSVALSALNDAAIDQAPDIEPDPEPDAPAAPPQ
;
A
#
# COMPACT_ATOMS: atom_id res chain seq x y z
N MET A 1 6.50 -21.93 -5.36
CA MET A 1 7.24 -21.08 -6.31
C MET A 1 6.87 -19.62 -6.12
N ILE A 2 7.81 -18.85 -5.54
CA ILE A 2 7.78 -17.39 -5.47
C ILE A 2 8.49 -16.89 -6.73
N SER A 3 7.82 -16.13 -7.57
CA SER A 3 8.41 -15.64 -8.84
C SER A 3 8.51 -14.12 -8.80
N LEU A 4 9.67 -13.61 -9.21
CA LEU A 4 9.95 -12.19 -9.31
C LEU A 4 10.33 -11.87 -10.76
N ASP A 5 9.37 -11.33 -11.51
CA ASP A 5 9.60 -10.85 -12.87
C ASP A 5 10.12 -9.41 -12.83
N ILE A 6 11.44 -9.28 -12.86
CA ILE A 6 12.17 -8.01 -12.78
C ILE A 6 11.81 -7.11 -13.97
N SER A 7 11.69 -7.68 -15.18
CA SER A 7 11.36 -6.95 -16.40
C SER A 7 9.97 -6.31 -16.34
N SER A 8 9.05 -6.88 -15.55
CA SER A 8 7.71 -6.33 -15.34
C SER A 8 7.60 -5.29 -14.20
N LEU A 9 8.65 -5.08 -13.39
CA LEU A 9 8.58 -4.23 -12.20
C LEU A 9 8.21 -2.78 -12.53
N ALA A 10 8.72 -2.23 -13.64
CA ALA A 10 8.38 -0.89 -14.08
C ALA A 10 6.88 -0.76 -14.41
N GLN A 11 6.31 -1.77 -15.09
CA GLN A 11 4.88 -1.79 -15.42
C GLN A 11 4.01 -1.96 -14.17
N TRP A 12 4.48 -2.75 -13.19
CA TRP A 12 3.80 -2.90 -11.92
C TRP A 12 3.81 -1.59 -11.12
N TYR A 13 4.97 -0.93 -11.02
CA TYR A 13 5.10 0.35 -10.33
C TYR A 13 4.21 1.44 -10.96
N ALA A 14 4.15 1.51 -12.29
CA ALA A 14 3.29 2.46 -13.01
C ALA A 14 1.78 2.27 -12.74
N LYS A 15 1.36 1.08 -12.29
CA LYS A 15 -0.04 0.79 -11.91
C LYS A 15 -0.34 1.16 -10.46
N LEU A 16 0.67 1.48 -9.64
CA LEU A 16 0.44 1.90 -8.27
C LEU A 16 -0.18 3.31 -8.24
N PRO A 17 -1.01 3.60 -7.23
CA PRO A 17 -1.49 4.95 -6.99
C PRO A 17 -0.34 5.96 -6.80
N ASN A 18 -0.56 7.24 -7.15
CA ASN A 18 0.49 8.27 -7.13
C ASN A 18 1.12 8.49 -5.73
N ASP A 19 0.32 8.36 -4.68
CA ASP A 19 0.75 8.39 -3.28
C ASP A 19 1.74 7.26 -2.95
N PHE A 20 1.48 6.04 -3.42
CA PHE A 20 2.42 4.92 -3.31
C PHE A 20 3.69 5.17 -4.10
N GLN A 21 3.56 5.68 -5.33
CA GLN A 21 4.73 6.01 -6.15
C GLN A 21 5.64 7.04 -5.45
N LYS A 22 5.05 8.09 -4.85
CA LYS A 22 5.77 9.14 -4.10
C LYS A 22 6.47 8.62 -2.85
N ALA A 23 5.80 7.80 -2.05
CA ALA A 23 6.34 7.28 -0.79
C ALA A 23 7.46 6.26 -1.02
N ILE A 24 7.30 5.40 -2.04
CA ILE A 24 8.24 4.31 -2.30
C ILE A 24 9.54 4.82 -2.92
N LYS A 25 9.50 5.93 -3.69
CA LYS A 25 10.59 6.44 -4.56
C LYS A 25 11.08 5.39 -5.56
N SER A 26 11.23 5.77 -6.84
CA SER A 26 11.61 4.80 -7.87
C SER A 26 13.11 4.50 -7.85
N ASP A 27 13.49 3.33 -7.31
CA ASP A 27 14.80 2.71 -7.51
C ASP A 27 14.66 1.43 -8.33
N LEU A 28 14.14 1.56 -9.55
CA LEU A 28 13.95 0.41 -10.42
C LEU A 28 15.30 -0.29 -10.69
N PRO A 29 15.39 -1.61 -10.46
CA PRO A 29 16.60 -2.35 -10.75
C PRO A 29 16.82 -2.47 -12.26
N ASP A 30 18.08 -2.66 -12.65
CA ASP A 30 18.43 -3.02 -14.02
C ASP A 30 17.94 -4.46 -14.32
N PRO A 31 17.04 -4.65 -15.30
CA PRO A 31 16.49 -5.96 -15.63
C PRO A 31 17.50 -6.92 -16.26
N ASP A 32 18.61 -6.41 -16.78
CA ASP A 32 19.63 -7.23 -17.45
C ASP A 32 20.70 -7.78 -16.51
N ARG A 33 20.63 -7.43 -15.22
CA ARG A 33 21.53 -7.93 -14.17
C ARG A 33 21.38 -9.44 -13.94
N GLU A 34 22.46 -10.17 -14.26
CA GLU A 34 22.52 -11.63 -14.16
C GLU A 34 22.38 -12.15 -12.72
N ASP A 35 22.89 -11.41 -11.72
CA ASP A 35 22.75 -11.76 -10.31
C ASP A 35 21.29 -11.68 -9.84
N LEU A 36 20.52 -10.69 -10.31
CA LEU A 36 19.09 -10.58 -10.00
C LEU A 36 18.27 -11.66 -10.73
N LYS A 37 18.64 -12.03 -11.96
CA LYS A 37 18.03 -13.17 -12.66
C LYS A 37 18.29 -14.47 -11.91
N ALA A 38 19.53 -14.69 -11.44
CA ALA A 38 19.88 -15.85 -10.64
C ALA A 38 19.10 -15.89 -9.31
N LEU A 39 18.94 -14.76 -8.64
CA LEU A 39 18.10 -14.66 -7.44
C LEU A 39 16.64 -15.03 -7.75
N SER A 40 16.07 -14.52 -8.86
CA SER A 40 14.70 -14.86 -9.27
C SER A 40 14.52 -16.37 -9.50
N THR A 41 15.48 -17.02 -10.17
CA THR A 41 15.47 -18.49 -10.35
C THR A 41 15.55 -19.23 -9.01
N LYS A 42 16.49 -18.85 -8.13
CA LYS A 42 16.61 -19.46 -6.79
C LYS A 42 15.32 -19.32 -5.98
N LEU A 43 14.72 -18.13 -5.95
CA LEU A 43 13.43 -17.88 -5.27
C LEU A 43 12.31 -18.77 -5.79
N ALA A 44 12.34 -19.07 -7.09
CA ALA A 44 11.33 -19.89 -7.71
C ALA A 44 11.43 -21.35 -7.24
N GLU A 45 12.66 -21.85 -7.12
CA GLU A 45 13.00 -23.23 -6.74
C GLU A 45 13.03 -23.46 -5.21
N THR A 46 13.09 -22.39 -4.42
CA THR A 46 13.25 -22.47 -2.97
C THR A 46 11.92 -22.78 -2.26
N GLU A 47 11.99 -23.72 -1.33
CA GLU A 47 10.88 -24.05 -0.44
C GLU A 47 10.68 -22.98 0.65
N LEU A 48 9.45 -22.84 1.14
CA LEU A 48 9.12 -21.78 2.11
C LEU A 48 9.93 -21.87 3.41
N ALA A 49 10.31 -23.08 3.83
CA ALA A 49 11.10 -23.31 5.03
C ALA A 49 12.54 -22.75 4.93
N ASP A 50 13.10 -22.70 3.72
CA ASP A 50 14.49 -22.28 3.46
C ASP A 50 14.58 -20.81 3.02
N LEU A 51 13.43 -20.14 2.89
CA LEU A 51 13.34 -18.80 2.32
C LEU A 51 14.12 -17.76 3.12
N LYS A 52 14.10 -17.83 4.47
CA LYS A 52 14.87 -16.93 5.33
C LYS A 52 16.37 -17.02 5.03
N THR A 53 16.90 -18.25 5.00
CA THR A 53 18.32 -18.50 4.75
C THR A 53 18.74 -18.05 3.35
N LEU A 54 17.90 -18.26 2.33
CA LEU A 54 18.15 -17.74 0.99
C LEU A 54 18.25 -16.21 1.00
N LEU A 55 17.26 -15.53 1.60
CA LEU A 55 17.20 -14.07 1.59
C LEU A 55 18.37 -13.45 2.36
N GLU A 56 18.73 -14.00 3.51
CA GLU A 56 19.90 -13.57 4.29
C GLU A 56 21.20 -13.75 3.49
N GLY A 57 21.34 -14.86 2.77
CA GLY A 57 22.47 -15.14 1.87
C GLY A 57 22.49 -14.33 0.58
N SER A 58 21.45 -13.53 0.30
CA SER A 58 21.32 -12.71 -0.92
C SER A 58 21.07 -11.24 -0.62
N THR A 59 21.60 -10.75 0.52
CA THR A 59 21.39 -9.37 0.99
C THR A 59 21.84 -8.33 -0.05
N GLU A 60 22.95 -8.55 -0.76
CA GLU A 60 23.46 -7.63 -1.78
C GLU A 60 22.55 -7.57 -3.00
N GLU A 61 22.03 -8.71 -3.45
CA GLU A 61 21.05 -8.80 -4.52
C GLU A 61 19.73 -8.12 -4.11
N LEU A 62 19.33 -8.21 -2.84
CA LEU A 62 18.16 -7.49 -2.32
C LEU A 62 18.38 -5.97 -2.26
N ARG A 63 19.59 -5.50 -1.97
CA ARG A 63 19.94 -4.08 -2.10
C ARG A 63 19.87 -3.64 -3.55
N ALA A 64 20.46 -4.41 -4.46
CA ALA A 64 20.46 -4.17 -5.90
C ALA A 64 19.07 -4.20 -6.54
N LEU A 65 18.17 -5.01 -6.00
CA LEU A 65 16.77 -5.12 -6.42
C LEU A 65 15.98 -3.81 -6.18
N GLY A 66 16.47 -2.97 -5.27
CA GLY A 66 15.80 -1.75 -4.87
C GLY A 66 14.53 -2.00 -4.05
N ARG A 67 14.03 -0.94 -3.42
CA ARG A 67 12.81 -0.92 -2.62
C ARG A 67 11.60 -1.40 -3.42
N ILE A 68 11.44 -0.98 -4.67
CA ILE A 68 10.29 -1.43 -5.49
C ILE A 68 10.30 -2.95 -5.64
N GLY A 69 11.44 -3.53 -6.01
CA GLY A 69 11.53 -4.96 -6.21
C GLY A 69 11.42 -5.74 -4.89
N ARG A 70 11.97 -5.22 -3.78
CA ARG A 70 11.79 -5.82 -2.45
C ARG A 70 10.33 -5.79 -1.98
N ILE A 71 9.60 -4.69 -2.19
CA ILE A 71 8.15 -4.63 -1.90
C ILE A 71 7.39 -5.64 -2.77
N ARG A 72 7.74 -5.78 -4.04
CA ARG A 72 7.12 -6.76 -4.93
C ARG A 72 7.39 -8.19 -4.45
N LEU A 73 8.60 -8.47 -3.99
CA LEU A 73 8.99 -9.73 -3.40
C LEU A 73 8.17 -10.02 -2.13
N LEU A 74 8.08 -9.04 -1.21
CA LEU A 74 7.25 -9.16 0.00
C LEU A 74 5.80 -9.50 -0.35
N ALA A 75 5.21 -8.83 -1.34
CA ALA A 75 3.85 -9.13 -1.80
C ALA A 75 3.71 -10.56 -2.34
N ALA A 76 4.71 -11.06 -3.06
CA ALA A 76 4.72 -12.43 -3.57
C ALA A 76 4.86 -13.46 -2.42
N ILE A 77 5.66 -13.16 -1.40
CA ILE A 77 5.80 -14.00 -0.20
C ILE A 77 4.49 -14.02 0.58
N THR A 78 3.90 -12.85 0.87
CA THR A 78 2.62 -12.75 1.60
C THR A 78 1.51 -13.52 0.89
N ALA A 79 1.44 -13.46 -0.45
CA ALA A 79 0.45 -14.20 -1.23
C ALA A 79 0.59 -15.73 -1.12
N LYS A 80 1.75 -16.24 -0.72
CA LYS A 80 2.02 -17.67 -0.50
C LYS A 80 1.88 -18.10 0.95
N THR A 81 2.17 -17.20 1.88
CA THR A 81 2.18 -17.51 3.31
C THR A 81 0.86 -17.17 4.00
N TYR A 82 0.11 -16.18 3.53
CA TYR A 82 -1.17 -15.82 4.14
C TYR A 82 -2.32 -16.73 3.65
N PRO A 83 -3.28 -17.12 4.52
CA PRO A 83 -3.34 -16.91 5.97
C PRO A 83 -2.65 -18.01 6.81
N TYR A 84 -2.11 -19.07 6.19
CA TYR A 84 -1.82 -20.33 6.89
C TYR A 84 -0.40 -20.46 7.44
N GLN A 85 0.57 -19.73 6.90
CA GLN A 85 2.01 -19.83 7.19
C GLN A 85 2.61 -18.47 7.57
N VAL A 86 1.84 -17.66 8.30
CA VAL A 86 2.24 -16.30 8.72
C VAL A 86 3.56 -16.29 9.51
N LYS A 87 3.89 -17.39 10.20
CA LYS A 87 5.16 -17.56 10.92
C LYS A 87 6.37 -17.36 10.01
N VAL A 88 6.36 -17.92 8.80
CA VAL A 88 7.46 -17.79 7.82
C VAL A 88 7.62 -16.33 7.39
N PHE A 89 6.51 -15.63 7.17
CA PHE A 89 6.56 -14.21 6.83
C PHE A 89 7.13 -13.38 7.98
N LYS A 90 6.69 -13.64 9.21
CA LYS A 90 7.19 -12.97 10.41
C LYS A 90 8.68 -13.18 10.63
N GLU A 91 9.19 -14.39 10.43
CA GLU A 91 10.63 -14.68 10.54
C GLU A 91 11.49 -13.85 9.56
N ILE A 92 10.91 -13.45 8.42
CA ILE A 92 11.57 -12.61 7.40
C ILE A 92 11.45 -11.11 7.72
N THR A 93 10.40 -10.68 8.43
CA THR A 93 10.05 -9.26 8.57
C THR A 93 10.04 -8.72 10.00
N GLU A 94 10.10 -9.57 11.02
CA GLU A 94 10.11 -9.22 12.45
C GLU A 94 11.46 -9.59 13.07
N ALA A 95 11.86 -8.91 14.15
CA ALA A 95 13.00 -9.36 14.96
C ALA A 95 12.67 -10.69 15.63
N GLU A 96 13.70 -11.51 15.85
CA GLU A 96 13.56 -12.62 16.79
C GLU A 96 13.48 -12.04 18.22
N ASP A 97 12.39 -12.33 18.94
CA ASP A 97 12.15 -11.93 20.35
C ASP A 97 13.14 -12.55 21.36
N SER A 98 14.31 -13.00 20.91
CA SER A 98 15.36 -13.46 21.81
C SER A 98 16.04 -12.24 22.43
N GLU A 99 16.11 -12.22 23.77
CA GLU A 99 16.77 -11.18 24.57
C GLU A 99 18.19 -10.88 24.03
N GLY A 100 18.32 -9.82 23.23
CA GLY A 100 19.59 -9.41 22.59
C GLY A 100 19.68 -9.59 21.07
N GLY A 101 18.63 -10.10 20.41
CA GLY A 101 18.58 -10.29 18.96
C GLY A 101 18.43 -8.97 18.19
N GLY A 102 19.48 -8.53 17.52
CA GLY A 102 19.41 -7.45 16.55
C GLY A 102 18.73 -7.90 15.25
N HIS A 103 18.12 -6.97 14.51
CA HIS A 103 17.61 -7.25 13.17
C HIS A 103 18.77 -7.58 12.22
N SER A 104 18.60 -8.62 11.39
CA SER A 104 19.52 -8.85 10.27
C SER A 104 19.43 -7.72 9.24
N GLU A 105 20.46 -7.49 8.44
CA GLU A 105 20.43 -6.43 7.42
C GLU A 105 19.26 -6.59 6.45
N THR A 106 18.95 -7.84 6.06
CA THR A 106 17.80 -8.17 5.22
C THR A 106 16.48 -7.80 5.91
N GLN A 107 16.33 -8.11 7.20
CA GLN A 107 15.15 -7.72 7.98
C GLN A 107 15.00 -6.19 8.06
N VAL A 108 16.10 -5.47 8.28
CA VAL A 108 16.09 -3.99 8.31
C VAL A 108 15.56 -3.44 6.98
N LEU A 109 16.05 -3.95 5.85
CA LEU A 109 15.57 -3.54 4.52
C LEU A 109 14.06 -3.75 4.38
N PHE A 110 13.56 -4.93 4.73
CA PHE A 110 12.12 -5.21 4.62
C PHE A 110 11.26 -4.41 5.59
N ILE A 111 11.73 -4.18 6.81
CA ILE A 111 11.02 -3.34 7.80
C ILE A 111 10.89 -1.90 7.28
N GLU A 112 11.96 -1.34 6.72
CA GLU A 112 11.92 -0.01 6.13
C GLU A 112 10.97 0.07 4.93
N ASP A 113 10.95 -0.96 4.10
CA ASP A 113 10.06 -1.04 2.95
C ASP A 113 8.58 -1.16 3.36
N ILE A 114 8.28 -1.96 4.40
CA ILE A 114 6.94 -2.07 4.99
C ILE A 114 6.51 -0.72 5.59
N LYS A 115 7.41 -0.02 6.29
CA LYS A 115 7.12 1.32 6.82
C LYS A 115 6.77 2.31 5.70
N ALA A 116 7.57 2.36 4.63
CA ALA A 116 7.30 3.22 3.48
C ALA A 116 5.97 2.88 2.80
N PHE A 117 5.65 1.58 2.68
CA PHE A 117 4.37 1.14 2.14
C PHE A 117 3.19 1.52 3.04
N ASN A 118 3.33 1.37 4.35
CA ASN A 118 2.31 1.76 5.34
C ASN A 118 2.08 3.28 5.37
N GLU A 119 3.12 4.08 5.18
CA GLU A 119 3.00 5.54 5.06
C GLU A 119 2.13 5.93 3.86
N ALA A 120 2.30 5.26 2.72
CA ALA A 120 1.45 5.44 1.55
C ALA A 120 -0.02 5.06 1.83
N VAL A 121 -0.24 3.92 2.49
CA VAL A 121 -1.58 3.48 2.90
C VAL A 121 -2.22 4.50 3.84
N ALA A 122 -1.49 4.95 4.86
CA ALA A 122 -1.98 5.91 5.84
C ALA A 122 -2.34 7.25 5.19
N ALA A 123 -1.49 7.75 4.28
CA ALA A 123 -1.77 8.97 3.52
C ALA A 123 -3.10 8.84 2.74
N ARG A 124 -3.35 7.69 2.11
CA ARG A 124 -4.58 7.44 1.36
C ARG A 124 -5.82 7.32 2.23
N VAL A 125 -5.72 6.61 3.35
CA VAL A 125 -6.83 6.50 4.32
C VAL A 125 -7.15 7.89 4.88
N TYR A 126 -6.13 8.69 5.19
CA TYR A 126 -6.30 10.06 5.65
C TYR A 126 -6.99 10.94 4.60
N THR A 127 -6.52 10.93 3.33
CA THR A 127 -7.16 11.69 2.24
C THR A 127 -8.61 11.25 2.01
N SER A 128 -8.89 9.94 2.01
CA SER A 128 -10.26 9.43 1.78
C SER A 128 -11.21 9.83 2.91
N ASN A 129 -10.72 9.87 4.15
CA ASN A 129 -11.47 10.33 5.31
C ASN A 129 -11.65 11.86 5.27
N LEU A 130 -10.65 12.62 4.83
CA LEU A 130 -10.76 14.06 4.62
C LEU A 130 -11.76 14.40 3.53
N ASP A 131 -11.75 13.70 2.39
CA ASP A 131 -12.69 13.94 1.30
C ASP A 131 -14.12 13.65 1.76
N SER A 132 -14.35 12.56 2.50
CA SER A 132 -15.70 12.25 3.03
C SER A 132 -16.16 13.22 4.12
N VAL A 133 -15.28 13.60 5.05
CA VAL A 133 -15.60 14.59 6.10
C VAL A 133 -15.76 15.99 5.52
N ALA A 134 -14.92 16.40 4.57
CA ALA A 134 -15.00 17.70 3.91
C ALA A 134 -16.22 17.78 3.00
N LEU A 135 -16.57 16.71 2.28
CA LEU A 135 -17.83 16.66 1.52
C LEU A 135 -19.05 16.68 2.45
N SER A 136 -19.01 16.00 3.60
CA SER A 136 -20.08 16.10 4.59
C SER A 136 -20.19 17.53 5.15
N ALA A 137 -19.08 18.13 5.54
CA ALA A 137 -19.05 19.50 6.07
C ALA A 137 -19.45 20.55 5.01
N LEU A 138 -19.08 20.35 3.74
CA LEU A 138 -19.53 21.20 2.62
C LEU A 138 -21.02 21.02 2.35
N ASN A 139 -21.55 19.80 2.48
CA ASN A 139 -22.97 19.53 2.30
C ASN A 139 -23.80 20.11 3.47
N ASP A 140 -23.34 19.96 4.70
CA ASP A 140 -23.96 20.57 5.88
C ASP A 140 -23.91 22.11 5.80
N ALA A 141 -22.77 22.68 5.37
CA ALA A 141 -22.64 24.12 5.13
C ALA A 141 -23.47 24.63 3.93
N ALA A 142 -23.79 23.76 2.96
CA ALA A 142 -24.67 24.10 1.84
C ALA A 142 -26.16 24.08 2.24
N ILE A 143 -26.54 23.26 3.22
CA ILE A 143 -27.92 23.18 3.73
C ILE A 143 -28.27 24.40 4.60
N ASP A 144 -27.30 24.96 5.35
CA ASP A 144 -27.49 26.21 6.12
C ASP A 144 -27.61 27.47 5.24
N GLN A 145 -27.49 27.37 3.91
CA GLN A 145 -27.67 28.48 2.95
C GLN A 145 -28.89 28.32 2.04
N ALA A 146 -29.79 27.38 2.28
CA ALA A 146 -31.12 27.48 1.67
C ALA A 146 -31.83 28.68 2.32
N PRO A 147 -32.11 29.78 1.59
CA PRO A 147 -32.92 30.85 2.15
C PRO A 147 -34.24 30.23 2.61
N ASP A 148 -34.67 30.58 3.82
CA ASP A 148 -36.05 30.38 4.26
C ASP A 148 -36.95 30.87 3.12
N ILE A 149 -37.49 29.93 2.34
CA ILE A 149 -38.56 30.26 1.42
C ILE A 149 -39.73 30.52 2.36
N GLU A 150 -39.90 31.80 2.74
CA GLU A 150 -41.11 32.26 3.40
C GLU A 150 -42.30 31.69 2.63
N PRO A 151 -43.24 31.00 3.29
CA PRO A 151 -44.41 30.48 2.61
C PRO A 151 -45.16 31.65 1.99
N ASP A 152 -45.30 31.60 0.67
CA ASP A 152 -46.05 32.53 -0.17
C ASP A 152 -47.44 32.77 0.46
N PRO A 153 -47.86 34.03 0.71
CA PRO A 153 -49.17 34.29 1.30
C PRO A 153 -50.28 33.74 0.41
N GLU A 154 -51.22 33.00 1.03
CA GLU A 154 -52.40 32.44 0.38
C GLU A 154 -53.08 33.44 -0.56
N PRO A 155 -53.52 33.01 -1.77
CA PRO A 155 -54.28 33.89 -2.65
C PRO A 155 -55.64 34.22 -2.01
N ASP A 156 -55.86 35.52 -1.81
CA ASP A 156 -57.09 36.16 -1.35
C ASP A 156 -58.34 35.53 -2.00
N ALA A 157 -59.27 35.07 -1.16
CA ALA A 157 -60.56 34.56 -1.59
C ALA A 157 -61.40 35.70 -2.22
N PRO A 158 -62.05 35.50 -3.38
CA PRO A 158 -62.88 36.55 -3.97
C PRO A 158 -64.14 36.80 -3.13
N ALA A 159 -64.36 38.07 -2.81
CA ALA A 159 -65.53 38.58 -2.10
C ALA A 159 -66.85 38.19 -2.78
N ALA A 160 -67.81 37.71 -1.97
CA ALA A 160 -69.16 37.41 -2.42
C ALA A 160 -69.91 38.72 -2.79
N PRO A 161 -70.73 38.72 -3.86
CA PRO A 161 -71.50 39.89 -4.24
C PRO A 161 -72.69 40.13 -3.29
N PRO A 162 -73.05 41.40 -3.02
CA PRO A 162 -74.19 41.74 -2.16
C PRO A 162 -75.53 41.35 -2.82
N GLN A 163 -76.47 40.90 -1.98
CA GLN A 163 -77.86 40.60 -2.33
C GLN A 163 -78.71 41.86 -2.46
#